data_AF-A0A4Y3T4H1-F1
#
_entry.id   AF-A0A4Y3T4H1-F1
#
_cell.length_a   1.000
_cell.length_b   1.000
_cell.length_c   1.000
_cell.angle_alpha   90.00
_cell.angle_beta   90.00
_cell.angle_gamma   90.00
#
_symmetry.space_group_name_H-M   'P 1'
#
loop_
_entity.id
_entity.type
_entity.pdbx_description
1 polymer ?
#
loop_
_entity_poly.entity_id
_entity_poly.type
_entity_poly.pdbx_seq_one_letter_code
_entity_poly.pdbx_strand_id
1 'polypeptide(L)' 'MILSEIGEIGRLNHAKKLVAFAGVDPSVYSSGKFTANNNRITKRGSKRLRRALCLAVQIGLRRSFNKKMSAFYQKK' A
#
# COMPACT_ATOMS: atom_id res chain seq x y z
N MET A 1 6.82 13.57 -7.31
CA MET A 1 5.38 13.43 -6.94
C MET A 1 5.19 12.61 -5.67
N ILE A 2 5.63 11.34 -5.59
CA ILE A 2 5.42 10.48 -4.40
C ILE A 2 6.07 11.08 -3.13
N LEU A 3 7.35 11.48 -3.19
CA LEU A 3 8.05 12.14 -2.07
C LEU A 3 7.41 13.47 -1.65
N SER A 4 6.77 14.18 -2.59
CA SER A 4 6.08 15.44 -2.29
C SER A 4 4.73 15.22 -1.61
N GLU A 5 4.04 14.10 -1.89
CA GLU A 5 2.79 13.75 -1.19
C GLU A 5 3.03 13.09 0.17
N ILE A 6 4.11 12.33 0.31
CA ILE A 6 4.50 11.70 1.58
C ILE A 6 5.21 12.72 2.49
N GLY A 7 5.94 13.67 1.90
CA GLY A 7 6.81 14.60 2.62
C GLY A 7 8.00 13.85 3.23
N GLU A 8 8.35 14.21 4.46
CA GLU A 8 9.46 13.62 5.18
C GLU A 8 9.12 12.19 5.64
N ILE A 9 9.72 11.20 4.98
CA ILE A 9 9.53 9.76 5.30
C ILE A 9 9.94 9.44 6.76
N GLY A 10 10.87 10.20 7.34
CA GLY A 10 11.31 10.06 8.73
C GLY A 10 10.18 10.22 9.76
N ARG A 11 9.09 10.92 9.42
CA ARG A 11 7.90 11.05 10.29
C ARG A 11 7.11 9.73 10.41
N LEU A 12 7.36 8.79 9.50
CA LEU A 12 6.70 7.48 9.46
C LEU A 12 7.64 6.43 10.04
N ASN A 13 7.67 6.32 11.37
CA ASN A 13 8.56 5.40 12.10
C ASN A 13 8.38 3.91 11.72
N HIS A 14 7.31 3.54 11.01
CA HIS A 14 7.06 2.16 10.57
C HIS A 14 6.39 2.10 9.20
N ALA A 15 6.74 1.08 8.40
CA ALA A 15 6.14 0.82 7.09
C ALA A 15 4.61 0.72 7.13
N LYS A 16 4.03 0.14 8.20
CA LYS A 16 2.57 0.06 8.38
C LYS A 16 1.89 1.43 8.40
N LYS A 17 2.56 2.46 8.96
CA LYS A 17 2.03 3.83 8.98
C LYS A 17 1.99 4.44 7.58
N LEU A 18 2.99 4.15 6.76
CA LEU A 18 3.03 4.59 5.36
C LEU A 18 1.92 3.91 4.53
N VAL A 19 1.69 2.62 4.75
CA VAL A 19 0.59 1.87 4.10
C VAL A 19 -0.77 2.46 4.49
N ALA A 20 -0.97 2.75 5.78
CA ALA A 20 -2.19 3.38 6.29
C ALA A 20 -2.39 4.81 5.75
N PHE A 21 -1.31 5.59 5.66
CA PHE A 21 -1.33 6.94 5.11
C PHE A 21 -1.69 6.95 3.62
N ALA A 22 -1.17 6.00 2.85
CA ALA A 22 -1.50 5.83 1.43
C ALA A 22 -2.90 5.23 1.19
N GLY A 23 -3.54 4.69 2.24
CA GLY A 23 -4.82 3.99 2.15
C GLY A 23 -4.75 2.77 1.24
N VAL A 24 -3.72 1.94 1.45
CA VAL A 24 -3.50 0.68 0.73
C VAL A 24 -3.74 -0.53 1.65
N ASP A 25 -3.91 -0.31 2.95
CA ASP A 25 -4.31 -1.34 3.91
C ASP A 25 -5.75 -1.80 3.66
N PRO A 26 -6.04 -3.10 3.87
CA PRO A 26 -7.42 -3.59 3.86
C PRO A 26 -8.21 -2.95 5.01
N SER A 27 -9.45 -2.56 4.75
CA SER A 27 -10.33 -2.07 5.81
C SER A 27 -10.56 -3.15 6.84
N VAL A 28 -10.47 -2.86 8.13
CA VAL A 28 -10.91 -3.81 9.15
C VAL A 28 -12.34 -3.44 9.51
N TYR A 29 -13.31 -4.25 9.07
CA TYR A 29 -14.71 -4.13 9.49
C TYR A 29 -14.97 -5.18 10.57
N SER A 30 -15.10 -4.74 11.82
CA SER A 30 -15.54 -5.58 12.93
C SER A 30 -16.85 -5.06 13.51
N SER A 31 -17.96 -5.74 13.27
CA SER A 31 -19.26 -5.41 13.88
C SER A 31 -19.59 -6.47 14.94
N GLY A 32 -19.04 -6.34 16.15
CA GLY A 32 -19.39 -7.08 17.38
C GLY A 32 -19.25 -8.62 17.39
N LYS A 33 -19.66 -9.32 16.33
CA LYS A 33 -19.70 -10.78 16.15
C LYS A 33 -18.98 -11.25 14.87
N PHE A 34 -18.48 -10.35 14.02
CA PHE A 34 -17.83 -10.71 12.75
C PHE A 34 -16.65 -9.80 12.44
N THR A 35 -15.47 -10.40 12.31
CA THR A 35 -14.26 -9.78 11.75
C THR A 35 -14.09 -10.23 10.31
N ALA A 36 -14.42 -9.36 9.36
CA ALA A 36 -14.21 -9.66 7.95
C ALA A 36 -12.70 -9.54 7.63
N ASN A 37 -12.05 -10.66 7.29
CA ASN A 37 -10.61 -10.70 6.95
C ASN A 37 -10.30 -10.33 5.49
N ASN A 38 -11.30 -10.27 4.60
CA ASN A 38 -11.12 -9.93 3.19
C ASN A 38 -11.96 -8.71 2.81
N ASN A 39 -11.46 -7.53 3.16
CA ASN A 39 -12.17 -6.28 2.97
C ASN A 39 -11.49 -5.41 1.91
N ARG A 40 -12.29 -4.50 1.33
CA ARG A 40 -11.82 -3.49 0.38
C ARG A 40 -10.75 -2.61 1.03
N ILE A 41 -9.77 -2.16 0.25
CA ILE A 41 -8.76 -1.21 0.70
C ILE A 41 -9.41 0.03 1.35
N THR A 42 -8.81 0.52 2.42
CA THR A 42 -9.22 1.76 3.06
C THR A 42 -8.87 2.89 2.10
N LYS A 43 -9.86 3.46 1.39
CA LYS A 43 -9.60 4.55 0.44
C LYS A 43 -9.27 5.89 1.13
N ARG A 44 -8.58 5.86 2.28
CA ARG A 44 -8.13 7.05 3.00
C ARG A 44 -6.92 7.67 2.29
N GLY A 45 -6.76 8.98 2.39
CA GLY A 45 -5.66 9.71 1.75
C GLY A 45 -5.81 9.93 0.23
N SER A 46 -4.70 10.32 -0.41
CA SER A 46 -4.67 10.77 -1.81
C SER A 46 -4.90 9.65 -2.83
N LYS A 47 -5.87 9.85 -3.73
CA LYS A 47 -6.08 8.98 -4.91
C LYS A 47 -4.86 8.99 -5.84
N ARG A 48 -4.15 10.12 -5.92
CA ARG A 48 -2.94 10.26 -6.77
C ARG A 48 -1.79 9.43 -6.20
N LEU A 49 -1.56 9.48 -4.89
CA LEU A 49 -0.53 8.69 -4.21
C LEU A 49 -0.76 7.20 -4.45
N ARG A 50 -2.00 6.75 -4.25
CA ARG A 50 -2.37 5.35 -4.46
C ARG A 50 -2.11 4.88 -5.90
N ARG A 51 -2.52 5.69 -6.88
CA ARG A 51 -2.26 5.39 -8.30
C ARG A 51 -0.77 5.36 -8.61
N ALA A 52 0.00 6.31 -8.09
CA ALA A 52 1.43 6.39 -8.30
C ALA A 52 2.15 5.15 -7.72
N LEU A 53 1.75 4.70 -6.54
CA LEU A 53 2.28 3.47 -5.93
C LEU A 53 1.95 2.22 -6.75
N CYS A 54 0.71 2.06 -7.22
CA CYS A 54 0.33 0.95 -8.09
C CYS A 54 1.16 0.93 -9.38
N LEU A 55 1.34 2.08 -10.03
CA LEU A 55 2.16 2.18 -11.25
C LEU A 55 3.63 1.88 -10.98
N ALA A 56 4.19 2.37 -9.87
CA ALA A 56 5.57 2.09 -9.48
C ALA A 56 5.81 0.58 -9.30
N VAL A 57 4.88 -0.11 -8.63
CA VAL A 57 4.94 -1.58 -8.46
C VAL A 57 4.82 -2.30 -9.81
N GLN A 58 3.85 -1.91 -10.67
CA GLN A 58 3.68 -2.53 -11.99
C GLN A 58 4.91 -2.38 -12.87
N ILE A 59 5.52 -1.20 -12.90
CA ILE A 59 6.76 -0.95 -13.65
C ILE A 59 7.92 -1.76 -13.05
N GLY A 60 8.02 -1.80 -11.72
CA GLY A 60 9.03 -2.58 -10.99
C GLY A 60 8.94 -4.08 -11.27
N LEU A 61 7.72 -4.63 -11.35
CA LEU A 61 7.47 -6.02 -11.70
C LEU A 61 7.76 -6.31 -13.18
N ARG A 62 7.32 -5.45 -14.10
CA ARG A 62 7.58 -5.62 -15.55
C ARG A 62 9.06 -5.62 -15.89
N ARG A 63 9.83 -4.77 -15.23
CA ARG A 63 11.28 -4.64 -15.45
C ARG A 63 12.09 -5.55 -14.54
N SER A 64 11.45 -6.36 -13.70
CA SER A 64 12.10 -7.28 -12.75
C SER A 64 13.20 -6.61 -11.90
N PHE A 65 13.03 -5.34 -11.56
CA PHE A 65 14.06 -4.57 -10.85
C PHE A 65 14.35 -5.11 -9.45
N ASN A 66 13.39 -5.80 -8.84
CA ASN A 66 13.52 -6.28 -7.47
C ASN A 66 13.04 -7.74 -7.34
N LYS A 67 14.00 -8.66 -7.20
CA LYS A 67 13.75 -10.10 -7.00
C LYS A 67 12.86 -10.39 -5.78
N LYS A 68 12.91 -9.55 -4.73
CA LYS A 68 12.04 -9.71 -3.55
C LYS A 68 10.58 -9.39 -3.88
N MET A 69 10.34 -8.36 -4.68
CA MET A 69 8.98 -7.98 -5.09
C MET A 69 8.38 -9.00 -6.06
N SER A 70 9.16 -9.50 -7.01
CA SER A 70 8.69 -10.55 -7.92
C SER A 70 8.40 -11.86 -7.18
N ALA A 71 9.28 -12.25 -6.24
CA ALA A 71 9.07 -13.43 -5.41
C ALA A 71 7.84 -13.29 -4.49
N PHE A 72 7.59 -12.10 -3.94
CA PHE A 72 6.37 -11.83 -3.18
C PHE A 72 5.11 -11.94 -4.06
N TYR A 73 5.15 -11.39 -5.27
CA TYR A 73 3.98 -11.40 -6.18
C TYR A 73 3.69 -12.79 -6.77
N GLN A 74 4.71 -13.63 -6.93
CA GLN A 74 4.55 -15.02 -7.37
C GLN A 74 4.06 -15.95 -6.25
N LYS A 75 4.26 -15.59 -4.98
CA LYS A 75 3.71 -16.30 -3.84
C LYS A 75 2.22 -15.96 -3.72
N LYS A 76 1.37 -16.89 -4.16
CA LYS A 76 -0.09 -16.78 -4.08
C LYS A 76 -0.61 -17.44 -2.81
#